data_AF-A0A1I5CKL8-F1
#
_entry.id   AF-A0A1I5CKL8-F1
#
_cell.length_a   1.000
_cell.length_b   1.000
_cell.length_c   1.000
_cell.angle_alpha   90.00
_cell.angle_beta   90.00
_cell.angle_gamma   90.00
#
_symmetry.space_group_name_H-M   'P 1'
#
loop_
_entity.id
_entity.type
_entity.pdbx_description
1 polymer ?
#
loop_
_entity_poly.entity_id
_entity_poly.type
_entity_poly.pdbx_seq_one_letter_code
_entity_poly.pdbx_strand_id
1 'polypeptide(L)'
;MPDSSAGPPLEEFLTAADAVARARPGGDPESAREVFREAATLLDDGLALDGLDAHDRRAVVAGLCADLVTADPGAAIRARSRATTGDRCDLHDPEAVSAAYVLAAQVLQL
;
A
#
# COMPACT_ATOMS: atom_id res chain seq x y z
N MET A 1 -16.16 23.48 3.49
CA MET A 1 -14.94 22.83 4.00
C MET A 1 -15.22 21.33 3.91
N PRO A 2 -14.63 20.56 2.98
CA PRO A 2 -14.73 19.12 3.10
C PRO A 2 -13.87 18.70 4.29
N ASP A 3 -14.54 18.11 5.28
CA ASP A 3 -13.95 17.39 6.39
C ASP A 3 -13.35 16.11 5.78
N SER A 4 -12.06 16.14 5.42
CA SER A 4 -11.32 14.93 5.04
C SER A 4 -11.12 14.11 6.31
N SER A 5 -12.21 13.50 6.79
CA SER A 5 -12.14 12.34 7.67
C SER A 5 -11.58 11.22 6.80
N ALA A 6 -10.26 11.24 6.67
CA ALA A 6 -9.45 10.10 6.31
C ALA A 6 -10.09 8.89 7.01
N GLY A 7 -10.74 8.01 6.27
CA GLY A 7 -11.37 6.86 6.88
C GLY A 7 -10.33 6.05 7.68
N PRO A 8 -10.75 5.13 8.55
CA PRO A 8 -9.84 4.21 9.24
C PRO A 8 -8.79 3.52 8.34
N PRO A 9 -9.02 3.22 7.03
CA PRO A 9 -7.95 2.71 6.16
C PRO A 9 -6.80 3.69 5.90
N LEU A 10 -7.10 4.99 5.75
CA LEU A 10 -6.10 6.00 5.40
C LEU A 10 -5.15 6.28 6.58
N GLU A 11 -5.65 6.30 7.81
CA GLU A 11 -4.81 6.42 9.01
C GLU A 11 -3.89 5.20 9.21
N GLU A 12 -4.39 3.98 8.97
CA GLU A 12 -3.58 2.75 8.99
C GLU A 12 -2.47 2.82 7.92
N PHE A 13 -2.79 3.34 6.72
CA PHE A 13 -1.85 3.54 5.63
C PHE A 13 -0.72 4.51 6.01
N LEU A 14 -1.08 5.67 6.55
CA LEU A 14 -0.13 6.70 6.97
C LEU A 14 0.75 6.22 8.13
N THR A 15 0.20 5.45 9.05
CA THR A 15 0.96 4.87 10.19
C THR A 15 2.00 3.86 9.70
N ALA A 16 1.61 2.95 8.81
CA ALA A 16 2.51 1.95 8.25
C ALA A 16 3.62 2.60 7.39
N ALA A 17 3.24 3.58 6.56
CA ALA A 17 4.17 4.37 5.75
C ALA A 17 5.21 5.10 6.60
N ASP A 18 4.77 5.76 7.67
CA ASP A 18 5.65 6.51 8.56
C ASP A 18 6.65 5.58 9.28
N ALA A 19 6.22 4.39 9.69
CA ALA A 19 7.10 3.39 10.28
C ALA A 19 8.20 2.93 9.31
N VAL A 20 7.85 2.70 8.04
CA VAL A 20 8.82 2.32 7.00
C VAL A 20 9.77 3.48 6.65
N ALA A 21 9.27 4.71 6.56
CA ALA A 21 10.10 5.89 6.33
C ALA A 21 11.15 6.09 7.43
N ARG A 22 10.77 5.90 8.71
CA ARG A 22 11.70 5.96 9.85
C ARG A 22 12.76 4.85 9.82
N ALA A 23 12.45 3.70 9.23
CA ALA A 23 13.37 2.57 9.16
C ALA A 23 14.49 2.76 8.12
N ARG A 24 14.43 3.78 7.25
CA ARG A 24 15.44 4.05 6.22
C ARG A 24 16.41 5.17 6.62
N PRO A 25 17.68 4.87 6.95
CA PRO A 25 18.69 5.90 7.13
C PRO A 25 19.10 6.50 5.77
N GLY A 26 18.91 7.81 5.58
CA GLY A 26 19.49 8.58 4.47
C GLY A 26 18.52 9.28 3.51
N GLY A 27 17.20 9.12 3.69
CA GLY A 27 16.18 9.92 3.00
C GLY A 27 15.69 11.08 3.85
N ASP A 28 15.21 12.15 3.23
CA ASP A 28 14.49 13.20 3.94
C ASP A 28 13.14 12.66 4.44
N PRO A 29 12.92 12.59 5.76
CA PRO A 29 11.73 11.93 6.32
C PRO A 29 10.44 12.70 6.04
N GLU A 30 10.52 14.02 5.81
CA GLU A 30 9.37 14.85 5.48
C GLU A 30 8.91 14.60 4.04
N SER A 31 9.85 14.57 3.10
CA SER A 31 9.61 14.21 1.69
C SER A 31 9.07 12.78 1.56
N ALA A 32 9.61 11.83 2.33
CA ALA A 32 9.09 10.46 2.35
C ALA A 32 7.63 10.41 2.84
N ARG A 33 7.30 11.14 3.91
CA ARG A 33 5.92 11.24 4.42
C ARG A 33 4.96 11.86 3.41
N GLU A 34 5.41 12.86 2.66
CA GLU A 34 4.60 13.50 1.62
C GLU A 34 4.27 12.52 0.50
N VAL A 35 5.26 11.82 -0.04
CA VAL A 35 5.07 10.80 -1.09
C VAL A 35 4.14 9.69 -0.61
N PHE A 36 4.32 9.20 0.61
CA PHE A 36 3.45 8.17 1.16
C PHE A 36 2.03 8.66 1.42
N ARG A 37 1.85 9.93 1.82
CA ARG A 37 0.52 10.52 1.97
C ARG A 37 -0.17 10.65 0.62
N GLU A 38 0.54 11.10 -0.41
CA GLU A 38 0.01 11.18 -1.76
C GLU A 38 -0.37 9.80 -2.31
N ALA A 39 0.49 8.80 -2.12
CA ALA A 39 0.19 7.42 -2.50
C ALA A 39 -1.05 6.89 -1.76
N ALA A 40 -1.17 7.16 -0.46
CA ALA A 40 -2.31 6.72 0.33
C ALA A 40 -3.63 7.36 -0.16
N THR A 41 -3.61 8.66 -0.44
CA THR A 41 -4.77 9.38 -1.02
C THR A 41 -5.13 8.81 -2.39
N LEU A 42 -4.16 8.60 -3.29
CA LEU A 42 -4.40 8.05 -4.61
C LEU A 42 -5.03 6.65 -4.53
N LEU A 43 -4.57 5.80 -3.60
CA LEU A 43 -5.09 4.46 -3.40
C LEU A 43 -6.51 4.44 -2.83
N ASP A 44 -6.83 5.40 -1.95
CA ASP A 44 -8.18 5.62 -1.41
C ASP A 44 -9.13 6.10 -2.52
N ASP A 45 -8.74 7.14 -3.26
CA ASP A 45 -9.51 7.69 -4.40
C ASP A 45 -9.69 6.66 -5.53
N GLY A 46 -8.66 5.84 -5.78
CA GLY A 46 -8.67 4.78 -6.78
C GLY A 46 -9.42 3.52 -6.37
N LEU A 47 -9.98 3.48 -5.15
CA LEU A 47 -10.67 2.31 -4.58
C LEU A 47 -9.83 1.02 -4.67
N ALA A 48 -8.50 1.14 -4.62
CA ALA A 48 -7.58 0.03 -4.86
C ALA A 48 -7.67 -1.07 -3.78
N LEU A 49 -8.18 -0.71 -2.61
CA LEU A 49 -8.37 -1.60 -1.45
C LEU A 49 -9.86 -1.92 -1.20
N ASP A 50 -10.76 -1.47 -2.07
CA ASP A 50 -12.19 -1.74 -1.92
C ASP A 50 -12.48 -3.24 -2.13
N GLY A 51 -13.39 -3.78 -1.32
CA GLY A 51 -13.70 -5.21 -1.32
C GLY A 51 -12.77 -6.10 -0.48
N LEU A 52 -11.70 -5.55 0.10
CA LEU A 52 -10.86 -6.29 1.07
C LEU A 52 -11.45 -6.23 2.48
N ASP A 53 -11.33 -7.34 3.22
CA ASP A 53 -11.58 -7.32 4.66
C ASP A 53 -10.43 -6.62 5.41
N ALA A 54 -10.61 -6.35 6.71
CA ALA A 54 -9.62 -5.62 7.50
C ALA A 54 -8.27 -6.35 7.62
N HIS A 55 -8.25 -7.69 7.58
CA HIS A 55 -7.04 -8.48 7.68
C HIS A 55 -6.24 -8.41 6.38
N ASP A 56 -6.90 -8.70 5.26
CA ASP A 56 -6.30 -8.67 3.93
C ASP A 56 -5.86 -7.25 3.56
N ARG A 57 -6.67 -6.24 3.90
CA ARG A 57 -6.29 -4.84 3.72
C ARG A 57 -5.01 -4.49 4.46
N ARG A 58 -4.88 -4.90 5.73
CA ARG A 58 -3.66 -4.65 6.51
C ARG A 58 -2.44 -5.34 5.89
N ALA A 59 -2.60 -6.57 5.40
CA ALA A 59 -1.54 -7.28 4.70
C ALA A 59 -1.12 -6.54 3.40
N VAL A 60 -2.08 -6.04 2.62
CA VAL A 60 -1.82 -5.28 1.40
C VAL A 60 -1.04 -4.00 1.70
N VAL A 61 -1.53 -3.20 2.66
CA VAL A 61 -0.91 -1.95 3.09
C VAL A 61 0.53 -2.19 3.57
N ALA A 62 0.75 -3.17 4.44
CA ALA A 62 2.08 -3.49 4.93
C ALA A 62 3.03 -3.88 3.78
N GLY A 63 2.53 -4.65 2.80
CA GLY A 63 3.32 -5.02 1.63
C GLY A 63 3.62 -3.88 0.68
N LEU A 64 2.64 -3.01 0.40
CA LEU A 64 2.83 -1.82 -0.43
C LEU A 64 3.88 -0.89 0.20
N CYS A 65 3.81 -0.65 1.51
CA CYS A 65 4.80 0.19 2.19
C CYS A 65 6.23 -0.38 2.05
N ALA A 66 6.40 -1.69 2.17
CA ALA A 66 7.69 -2.35 1.99
C ALA A 66 8.19 -2.31 0.54
N ASP A 67 7.30 -2.40 -0.45
CA ASP A 67 7.67 -2.42 -1.86
C ASP A 67 7.95 -1.02 -2.42
N LEU A 68 7.23 0.00 -1.94
CA LEU A 68 7.37 1.41 -2.36
C LEU A 68 8.76 1.99 -2.06
N VAL A 69 9.50 1.39 -1.14
CA VAL A 69 10.87 1.84 -0.80
C VAL A 69 11.96 1.09 -1.57
N THR A 70 11.61 0.13 -2.42
CA THR A 70 12.57 -0.61 -3.23
C THR A 70 13.12 0.23 -4.39
N ALA A 71 14.17 -0.25 -5.06
CA ALA A 71 14.77 0.44 -6.20
C ALA A 71 13.83 0.49 -7.43
N ASP A 72 12.90 -0.47 -7.53
CA ASP A 72 11.87 -0.52 -8.57
C ASP A 72 10.54 -0.94 -7.91
N PRO A 73 9.81 0.05 -7.35
CA PRO A 73 8.52 -0.19 -6.67
C PRO A 73 7.51 -0.92 -7.54
N GLY A 74 7.43 -0.59 -8.83
CA GLY A 74 6.50 -1.21 -9.76
C GLY A 74 6.81 -2.69 -9.99
N ALA A 75 8.08 -3.05 -10.13
CA ALA A 75 8.49 -4.45 -10.24
C ALA A 75 8.24 -5.23 -8.94
N ALA A 76 8.53 -4.62 -7.78
CA ALA A 76 8.32 -5.23 -6.47
C ALA A 76 6.83 -5.53 -6.21
N ILE A 77 5.94 -4.56 -6.42
CA ILE A 77 4.50 -4.71 -6.24
C ILE A 77 3.93 -5.79 -7.16
N ARG A 78 4.35 -5.82 -8.44
CA ARG A 78 3.92 -6.87 -9.40
C ARG A 78 4.47 -8.25 -9.04
N ALA A 79 5.67 -8.34 -8.49
CA ALA A 79 6.23 -9.60 -8.01
C ALA A 79 5.42 -10.12 -6.80
N ARG A 80 5.08 -9.23 -5.86
CA ARG A 80 4.26 -9.56 -4.69
C ARG A 80 2.86 -10.01 -5.08
N SER A 81 2.18 -9.29 -5.97
CA SER A 81 0.87 -9.69 -6.52
C SER A 81 0.89 -11.14 -7.04
N ARG A 82 1.92 -11.51 -7.80
CA ARG A 82 2.08 -12.88 -8.30
C ARG A 82 2.37 -13.90 -7.19
N ALA A 83 3.12 -13.52 -6.16
CA ALA A 83 3.41 -14.39 -5.02
C ALA A 83 2.15 -14.70 -4.19
N THR A 84 1.22 -13.76 -4.09
CA THR A 84 -0.01 -13.90 -3.30
C THR A 84 -0.91 -15.05 -3.73
N THR A 85 -0.90 -15.41 -5.02
CA THR A 85 -1.70 -16.51 -5.57
C THR A 85 -0.95 -17.84 -5.63
N GLY A 86 0.37 -17.83 -5.43
CA GLY A 86 1.22 -19.02 -5.51
C GLY A 86 1.64 -19.60 -4.15
N ASP A 87 1.72 -18.77 -3.11
CA ASP A 87 2.14 -19.17 -1.76
C ASP A 87 0.94 -19.39 -0.82
N ARG A 88 1.08 -20.29 0.15
CA ARG A 88 0.13 -20.40 1.27
C ARG A 88 0.36 -19.21 2.21
N CYS A 89 -0.12 -18.05 1.81
CA CYS A 89 -0.14 -16.87 2.65
C CYS A 89 -1.29 -16.94 3.65
N ASP A 90 -1.11 -16.31 4.81
CA ASP A 90 -2.15 -16.09 5.84
C ASP A 90 -3.14 -15.02 5.35
N LEU A 91 -3.75 -15.25 4.19
CA LEU A 91 -4.72 -14.36 3.56
C LEU A 91 -6.07 -15.04 3.50
N HIS A 92 -7.12 -14.27 3.73
CA HIS A 92 -8.48 -14.79 3.62
C HIS A 92 -8.93 -14.88 2.16
N ASP A 93 -8.62 -13.85 1.37
CA ASP A 93 -8.87 -13.81 -0.08
C ASP A 93 -7.60 -13.41 -0.86
N PRO A 94 -6.75 -14.40 -1.22
CA PRO A 94 -5.51 -14.13 -1.95
C PRO A 94 -5.74 -13.59 -3.37
N GLU A 95 -6.89 -13.84 -3.99
CA GLU A 95 -7.21 -13.31 -5.32
C GLU A 95 -7.56 -11.82 -5.22
N ALA A 96 -8.40 -11.43 -4.26
CA ALA A 96 -8.73 -10.03 -4.01
C ALA A 96 -7.47 -9.22 -3.62
N VAL A 97 -6.60 -9.79 -2.78
CA VAL A 97 -5.32 -9.17 -2.42
C VAL A 97 -4.41 -8.98 -3.64
N SER A 98 -4.30 -10.00 -4.49
CA SER A 98 -3.52 -9.90 -5.72
C SER A 98 -4.06 -8.81 -6.65
N ALA A 99 -5.38 -8.70 -6.79
CA ALA A 99 -6.04 -7.65 -7.57
C ALA A 99 -5.77 -6.26 -6.99
N ALA A 100 -5.81 -6.11 -5.67
CA ALA A 100 -5.50 -4.86 -4.98
C ALA A 100 -4.07 -4.37 -5.25
N TYR A 101 -3.08 -5.26 -5.26
CA TYR A 101 -1.71 -4.90 -5.65
C TYR A 101 -1.60 -4.44 -7.12
N VAL A 102 -2.35 -5.06 -8.03
CA VAL A 102 -2.37 -4.67 -9.45
C VAL A 102 -3.05 -3.33 -9.65
N LEU A 103 -4.15 -3.06 -8.94
CA LEU A 103 -4.82 -1.77 -8.94
C LEU A 103 -3.92 -0.68 -8.34
N ALA A 104 -3.23 -0.99 -7.23
CA ALA A 104 -2.29 -0.08 -6.61
C ALA A 104 -1.15 0.33 -7.56
N ALA A 105 -0.55 -0.62 -8.27
CA ALA A 105 0.48 -0.31 -9.26
C ALA A 105 -0.05 0.60 -10.38
N GLN A 106 -1.28 0.37 -10.86
CA GLN A 106 -1.90 1.20 -11.90
C GLN A 106 -2.21 2.62 -11.42
N VAL A 107 -2.80 2.74 -10.23
CA VAL A 107 -3.15 4.03 -9.60
C VAL A 107 -1.91 4.88 -9.36
N LEU A 108 -0.82 4.24 -8.92
CA LEU A 108 0.47 4.91 -8.70
C LEU A 108 1.29 5.10 -9.97
N GLN A 109 0.79 4.64 -11.13
CA GLN A 109 1.44 4.72 -12.44
C GLN A 109 2.85 4.10 -12.46
N LEU A 110 3.03 3.01 -11.71
CA LEU A 110 4.27 2.23 -11.58
C LEU A 110 4.28 1.00 -12.49
#